data_AF-A0A310SB76-F1
#
_entry.id   AF-A0A310SB76-F1
#
_cell.length_a   1.000
_cell.length_b   1.000
_cell.length_c   1.000
_cell.angle_alpha   90.00
_cell.angle_beta   90.00
_cell.angle_gamma   90.00
#
_symmetry.space_group_name_H-M   'P 1'
#
loop_
_entity.id
_entity.type
_entity.pdbx_description
1 polymer ?
#
loop_
_entity_poly.entity_id
_entity_poly.type
_entity_poly.pdbx_seq_one_letter_code
_entity_poly.pdbx_strand_id
1 'polypeptide(L)'
;RRLLGSVMKSAKSSGLVDTRSQWLYIISNAKNSSSNVEFTRRLLKEGDNVAFIYNTSKRSNDCVGGQMCQIKEVLTAFSLALDQAIQEEYEAASQIAEEEWEAIRPTKLERRDFLLKIIKTH
;
A
#
# COMPACT_ATOMS: atom_id res chain seq x y z
N ARG A 1 -1.92 19.95 -19.10
CA ARG A 1 -3.24 19.25 -19.14
C ARG A 1 -3.93 19.33 -20.51
N ARG A 2 -3.99 20.49 -21.18
CA ARG A 2 -4.62 20.65 -22.52
C ARG A 2 -3.84 20.04 -23.70
N LEU A 3 -2.53 19.84 -23.57
CA LEU A 3 -1.66 19.50 -24.71
C LEU A 3 -1.94 18.11 -25.31
N LEU A 4 -2.07 17.06 -24.51
CA LEU A 4 -2.31 15.69 -25.01
C LEU A 4 -3.60 15.62 -25.83
N GLY A 5 -4.71 16.15 -25.28
CA GLY A 5 -5.99 16.20 -25.97
C GLY A 5 -5.95 17.03 -27.25
N SER A 6 -5.24 18.16 -27.26
CA SER A 6 -5.06 18.97 -28.49
C SER A 6 -4.26 18.22 -29.55
N VAL A 7 -3.15 17.57 -29.19
CA VAL A 7 -2.34 16.78 -30.13
C VAL A 7 -3.14 15.62 -30.70
N MET A 8 -3.88 14.89 -29.86
CA MET A 8 -4.75 13.79 -30.31
C MET A 8 -5.85 14.27 -31.26
N LYS A 9 -6.49 15.41 -30.94
CA LYS A 9 -7.52 16.00 -31.82
C LYS A 9 -6.94 16.43 -33.16
N SER A 10 -5.80 17.12 -33.16
CA SER A 10 -5.13 17.56 -34.37
C SER A 10 -4.72 16.37 -35.25
N ALA A 11 -4.07 15.36 -34.67
CA ALA A 11 -3.66 14.16 -35.39
C ALA A 11 -4.85 13.45 -36.03
N LYS A 12 -5.98 13.35 -35.31
CA LYS A 12 -7.22 12.76 -35.80
C LYS A 12 -7.87 13.59 -36.91
N SER A 13 -7.94 14.92 -36.76
CA SER A 13 -8.47 15.81 -37.80
C SER A 13 -7.62 15.83 -39.07
N SER A 14 -6.33 15.53 -38.94
CA SER A 14 -5.40 15.41 -40.07
C SER A 14 -5.41 14.02 -40.72
N GLY A 15 -6.31 13.12 -40.31
CA GLY A 15 -6.42 11.77 -40.89
C GLY A 15 -5.24 10.86 -40.57
N LEU A 16 -4.45 11.19 -39.55
CA LEU A 16 -3.24 10.44 -39.21
C LEU A 16 -3.52 9.29 -38.24
N VAL A 17 -4.75 9.15 -37.73
CA VAL A 17 -5.14 8.13 -36.75
C VAL A 17 -6.14 7.19 -37.44
N ASP A 18 -5.64 6.02 -37.86
CA ASP A 18 -6.40 4.97 -38.54
C ASP A 18 -5.78 3.58 -38.26
N THR A 19 -6.23 2.55 -38.98
CA THR A 19 -5.72 1.17 -38.82
C THR A 19 -4.34 0.96 -39.44
N ARG A 20 -3.85 1.88 -40.27
CA ARG A 20 -2.58 1.78 -41.01
C ARG A 20 -1.43 2.50 -40.32
N SER A 21 -1.75 3.42 -39.40
CA SER A 21 -0.82 4.20 -38.60
C SER A 21 -0.76 3.68 -37.17
N GLN A 22 0.34 3.92 -36.45
CA GLN A 22 0.51 3.51 -35.06
C GLN A 22 0.91 4.72 -34.22
N TRP A 23 0.11 5.05 -33.21
CA TRP A 23 0.39 6.16 -32.30
C TRP A 23 0.73 5.66 -30.91
N LEU A 24 1.85 6.14 -30.37
CA LEU A 24 2.25 5.89 -28.99
C LEU A 24 2.30 7.21 -28.21
N TYR A 25 1.49 7.32 -27.17
CA TYR A 25 1.49 8.46 -26.26
C TYR A 25 2.19 8.12 -24.95
N ILE A 26 3.31 8.81 -24.65
CA ILE A 26 4.08 8.64 -23.42
C ILE A 26 3.75 9.78 -22.46
N ILE A 27 3.20 9.46 -21.29
CA ILE A 27 2.76 10.42 -20.28
C ILE A 27 3.68 10.30 -19.05
N SER A 28 4.68 11.18 -18.98
CA SER A 28 5.74 11.15 -17.97
C SER A 28 5.28 11.55 -16.55
N ASN A 29 4.22 12.34 -16.42
CA ASN A 29 3.73 12.82 -15.12
C ASN A 29 2.21 12.65 -14.99
N ALA A 30 1.78 11.53 -14.41
CA ALA A 30 0.38 11.25 -14.08
C ALA A 30 0.03 11.57 -12.61
N LYS A 31 0.87 12.34 -11.89
CA LYS A 31 0.79 12.56 -10.43
C LYS A 31 -0.56 13.03 -9.88
N ASN A 32 -1.45 13.54 -10.74
CA ASN A 32 -2.82 13.84 -10.34
C ASN A 32 -3.73 12.72 -10.85
N SER A 33 -3.93 11.74 -9.97
CA SER A 33 -4.91 10.67 -10.06
C SER A 33 -6.25 11.18 -10.62
N SER A 34 -6.83 10.41 -11.54
CA SER A 34 -8.23 10.45 -12.05
C SER A 34 -8.58 11.08 -13.41
N SER A 35 -7.69 11.63 -14.26
CA SER A 35 -8.22 12.24 -15.52
C SER A 35 -7.43 12.22 -16.84
N ASN A 36 -6.23 11.64 -16.94
CA ASN A 36 -5.47 11.80 -18.20
C ASN A 36 -5.72 10.73 -19.27
N VAL A 37 -6.06 9.48 -18.91
CA VAL A 37 -6.32 8.42 -19.91
C VAL A 37 -7.83 8.16 -20.09
N GLU A 38 -8.62 8.28 -19.03
CA GLU A 38 -10.08 8.07 -19.16
C GLU A 38 -10.74 9.12 -20.09
N PHE A 39 -10.25 10.35 -20.08
CA PHE A 39 -10.70 11.39 -21.02
C PHE A 39 -10.32 11.09 -22.47
N THR A 40 -9.17 10.45 -22.72
CA THR A 40 -8.71 10.15 -24.09
C THR A 40 -9.54 9.06 -24.74
N ARG A 41 -10.19 8.18 -23.96
CA ARG A 41 -11.16 7.20 -24.48
C ARG A 41 -12.27 7.85 -25.29
N ARG A 42 -12.73 9.04 -24.89
CA ARG A 42 -13.78 9.80 -25.63
C ARG A 42 -13.29 10.36 -26.96
N LEU A 43 -11.97 10.41 -27.18
CA LEU A 43 -11.36 10.90 -28.41
C LEU A 43 -11.03 9.77 -29.39
N LEU A 44 -11.14 8.52 -28.96
CA LEU A 44 -10.86 7.33 -29.77
C LEU A 44 -12.16 6.73 -30.31
N LYS A 45 -12.12 6.20 -31.53
CA LYS A 45 -13.18 5.39 -32.13
C LYS A 45 -12.61 4.02 -32.51
N GLU A 46 -13.50 3.09 -32.83
CA GLU A 46 -13.10 1.81 -33.38
C GLU A 46 -12.25 1.99 -34.65
N GLY A 47 -11.15 1.24 -34.76
CA GLY A 47 -10.17 1.36 -35.84
C GLY A 47 -9.04 2.37 -35.59
N ASP A 48 -9.08 3.16 -34.52
CA ASP A 48 -7.95 4.01 -34.12
C ASP A 48 -6.85 3.15 -33.46
N ASN A 49 -5.68 3.03 -34.11
CA ASN A 49 -4.58 2.21 -33.61
C ASN A 49 -3.64 3.04 -32.71
N VAL A 50 -3.95 3.04 -31.41
CA VAL A 50 -3.31 3.92 -30.41
C VAL A 50 -2.92 3.14 -29.15
N ALA A 51 -1.71 3.39 -28.65
CA ALA A 51 -1.19 2.88 -27.39
C ALA A 51 -0.80 4.01 -26.41
N PHE A 52 -0.89 3.72 -25.11
CA PHE A 52 -0.51 4.65 -24.04
C PHE A 52 0.50 4.01 -23.10
N ILE A 53 1.55 4.75 -22.75
CA ILE A 53 2.47 4.41 -21.65
C ILE A 53 2.42 5.55 -20.65
N TYR A 54 2.10 5.25 -19.40
CA TYR A 54 2.05 6.26 -18.35
C TYR A 54 2.44 5.68 -17.00
N ASN A 55 3.01 6.54 -16.15
CA ASN A 55 3.38 6.17 -14.79
C ASN A 55 2.12 6.00 -13.92
N THR A 56 1.95 4.83 -13.30
CA THR A 56 0.81 4.52 -12.40
C THR A 56 1.17 4.60 -10.92
N SER A 57 2.44 4.87 -10.58
CA SER A 57 2.91 4.93 -9.20
C SER A 57 2.11 5.97 -8.41
N LYS A 58 1.31 5.48 -7.46
CA LYS A 58 0.61 6.32 -6.48
C LYS A 58 1.55 6.62 -5.33
N ARG A 59 1.75 7.91 -5.03
CA ARG A 59 2.31 8.37 -3.74
C ARG A 59 1.17 8.60 -2.76
N SER A 60 0.40 7.56 -2.45
CA SER A 60 -0.66 7.66 -1.42
C SER A 60 -0.04 7.40 -0.05
N ASN A 61 -0.57 8.07 0.98
CA ASN A 61 -0.25 7.81 2.39
C ASN A 61 -0.99 6.58 2.93
N ASP A 62 -1.79 5.90 2.11
CA ASP A 62 -2.46 4.68 2.49
C ASP A 62 -1.40 3.56 2.50
N CYS A 63 -1.28 2.95 3.67
CA CYS A 63 -0.37 1.87 4.02
C CYS A 63 -0.60 0.66 3.09
N VAL A 64 -0.02 0.67 1.89
CA VAL A 64 -0.08 -0.45 0.94
C VAL A 64 1.34 -0.90 0.65
N GLY A 65 1.87 -1.78 1.49
CA GLY A 65 3.11 -2.54 1.22
C GLY A 65 4.43 -1.76 1.24
N GLY A 66 4.45 -0.52 1.73
CA GLY A 66 5.69 0.25 1.92
C GLY A 66 6.43 -0.08 3.23
N GLN A 67 7.71 0.25 3.32
CA GLN A 67 8.54 0.04 4.53
C GLN A 67 7.91 0.65 5.80
N MET A 68 7.36 1.86 5.69
CA MET A 68 6.66 2.52 6.82
C MET A 68 5.39 1.77 7.24
N CYS A 69 4.76 1.06 6.31
CA CYS A 69 3.59 0.24 6.58
C CYS A 69 3.99 -0.99 7.40
N GLN A 70 5.03 -1.70 6.95
CA GLN A 70 5.58 -2.85 7.67
C GLN A 70 6.05 -2.48 9.08
N ILE A 71 6.72 -1.32 9.24
CA ILE A 71 7.11 -0.82 10.57
C ILE A 71 5.88 -0.59 11.44
N LYS A 72 4.84 0.03 10.89
CA LYS A 72 3.59 0.30 11.64
C LYS A 72 2.88 -0.99 12.04
N GLU A 73 2.81 -1.98 11.16
CA GLU A 73 2.22 -3.29 11.44
C GLU A 73 2.99 -4.01 12.55
N VAL A 74 4.32 -4.09 12.44
CA VAL A 74 5.17 -4.72 13.45
C VAL A 74 5.05 -4.03 14.81
N LEU A 75 5.04 -2.69 14.85
CA LEU A 75 4.87 -1.95 16.09
C LEU A 75 3.48 -2.17 16.71
N THR A 76 2.44 -2.23 15.88
CA THR A 76 1.08 -2.49 16.36
C THR A 76 0.96 -3.89 16.95
N ALA A 77 1.47 -4.90 16.26
CA ALA A 77 1.50 -6.27 16.75
C ALA A 77 2.32 -6.40 18.04
N PHE A 78 3.46 -5.69 18.13
CA PHE A 78 4.28 -5.65 19.34
C PHE A 78 3.55 -5.00 20.52
N SER A 79 2.87 -3.88 20.31
CA SER A 79 2.07 -3.22 21.37
C SER A 79 0.97 -4.12 21.90
N LEU A 80 0.25 -4.83 21.03
CA LEU A 80 -0.78 -5.79 21.44
C LEU A 80 -0.20 -6.96 22.22
N ALA A 81 0.91 -7.53 21.72
CA ALA A 81 1.59 -8.62 22.41
C ALA A 81 2.09 -8.21 23.80
N LEU A 82 2.61 -6.99 23.94
CA LEU A 82 3.09 -6.46 25.21
C LEU A 82 1.95 -6.23 26.20
N ASP A 83 0.83 -5.66 25.75
CA ASP A 83 -0.35 -5.43 26.57
C ASP A 83 -0.90 -6.75 27.12
N GLN A 84 -1.03 -7.77 26.24
CA GLN A 84 -1.46 -9.11 26.65
C GLN A 84 -0.48 -9.76 27.63
N ALA A 85 0.84 -9.64 27.40
CA ALA A 85 1.85 -10.20 28.31
C ALA A 85 1.76 -9.58 29.71
N ILE A 86 1.59 -8.26 29.78
CA ILE A 86 1.46 -7.54 31.05
C ILE A 86 0.19 -7.96 31.77
N GLN A 87 -0.93 -8.06 31.04
CA GLN A 87 -2.20 -8.42 31.64
C GLN A 87 -2.19 -9.86 32.18
N GLU A 88 -1.66 -10.83 31.41
CA GLU A 88 -1.54 -12.22 31.87
C GLU A 88 -0.61 -12.35 33.10
N GLU A 89 0.54 -11.66 33.09
CA GLU A 89 1.46 -11.67 34.25
C GLU A 89 0.83 -10.99 35.47
N TYR A 90 0.12 -9.89 35.29
CA TYR A 90 -0.55 -9.17 36.38
C TYR A 90 -1.66 -10.02 37.00
N GLU A 91 -2.48 -10.67 36.17
CA GLU A 91 -3.55 -11.56 36.62
C GLU A 91 -2.97 -12.75 37.41
N ALA A 92 -1.90 -13.38 36.91
CA ALA A 92 -1.24 -14.48 37.60
C ALA A 92 -0.62 -14.04 38.94
N ALA A 93 0.11 -12.92 38.97
CA ALA A 93 0.73 -12.40 40.18
C ALA A 93 -0.32 -11.98 41.23
N SER A 94 -1.51 -11.54 40.81
CA SER A 94 -2.58 -11.12 41.72
C SER A 94 -3.23 -12.29 42.48
N GLN A 95 -3.05 -13.53 42.03
CA GLN A 95 -3.70 -14.71 42.59
C GLN A 95 -2.83 -15.49 43.59
N ILE A 96 -1.56 -15.12 43.73
CA ILE A 96 -0.58 -15.87 44.53
C ILE A 96 0.21 -14.93 45.45
N ALA A 97 0.91 -15.50 46.43
CA ALA A 97 1.78 -14.73 47.30
C ALA A 97 3.04 -14.25 46.55
N GLU A 98 3.66 -13.17 47.03
CA GLU A 98 4.82 -12.55 46.37
C GLU A 98 6.03 -13.50 46.32
N GLU A 99 6.22 -14.33 47.35
CA GLU A 99 7.28 -15.34 47.40
C GLU A 99 7.06 -16.44 46.36
N GLU A 100 5.81 -16.82 46.12
CA GLU A 100 5.44 -17.81 45.11
C GLU A 100 5.60 -17.25 43.70
N TRP A 101 5.21 -15.98 43.49
CA TRP A 101 5.41 -15.29 42.22
C TRP A 101 6.89 -15.18 41.85
N GLU A 102 7.75 -14.80 42.79
CA GLU A 102 9.20 -14.71 42.52
C GLU A 102 9.81 -16.07 42.14
N ALA A 103 9.22 -17.19 42.58
CA ALA A 103 9.66 -18.53 42.21
C ALA A 103 9.22 -18.95 40.79
N ILE A 104 8.09 -18.44 40.28
CA ILE A 104 7.50 -18.91 39.01
C ILE A 104 7.43 -17.85 37.90
N ARG A 105 7.74 -16.59 38.20
CA ARG A 105 7.64 -15.49 37.25
C ARG A 105 8.44 -15.77 35.97
N PRO A 106 7.94 -15.36 34.79
CA PRO A 106 8.63 -15.60 33.53
C PRO A 106 10.03 -14.98 33.48
N THR A 107 10.96 -15.73 32.92
CA THR A 107 12.29 -15.23 32.56
C THR A 107 12.20 -14.27 31.38
N LYS A 108 13.26 -13.49 31.15
CA LYS A 108 13.35 -12.59 29.98
C LYS A 108 13.23 -13.34 28.64
N LEU A 109 13.70 -14.58 28.59
CA LEU A 109 13.61 -15.43 27.39
C LEU A 109 12.18 -15.88 27.14
N GLU A 110 11.48 -16.35 28.19
CA GLU A 110 10.08 -16.76 28.08
C GLU A 110 9.17 -15.58 27.70
N ARG A 111 9.40 -14.39 28.27
CA ARG A 111 8.70 -13.16 27.87
C ARG A 111 8.91 -12.85 26.39
N ARG A 112 10.15 -12.91 25.91
CA ARG A 112 10.45 -12.69 24.48
C ARG A 112 9.71 -13.69 23.61
N ASP A 113 9.74 -14.97 23.98
CA ASP A 113 9.15 -16.04 23.18
C ASP A 113 7.62 -15.94 23.15
N PHE A 114 7.00 -15.53 24.26
CA PHE A 114 5.60 -15.17 24.34
C PHE A 114 5.23 -14.02 23.40
N LEU A 115 5.97 -12.90 23.47
CA LEU A 115 5.76 -11.76 22.58
C LEU A 115 5.88 -12.15 21.10
N LEU A 116 6.92 -12.90 20.75
CA LEU A 116 7.13 -13.38 19.38
C LEU A 116 6.01 -14.31 18.90
N LYS A 117 5.45 -15.13 19.79
CA LYS A 117 4.33 -16.01 19.46
C LYS A 117 3.09 -15.19 19.10
N ILE A 118 2.76 -14.16 19.87
CA ILE A 118 1.60 -13.29 19.57
C ILE A 118 1.84 -12.51 18.29
N ILE A 119 3.02 -11.90 18.13
CA ILE A 119 3.36 -11.12 16.93
C ILE A 119 3.24 -11.95 15.65
N LYS A 120 3.60 -13.25 15.67
CA LYS A 120 3.47 -14.14 14.51
C LYS A 120 2.03 -14.57 14.20
N THR A 121 1.12 -14.39 15.14
CA THR A 121 -0.29 -14.78 15.00
C THR A 121 -1.16 -13.62 14.51
N HIS A 122 -0.63 -12.39 14.59
CA HIS A 122 -1.20 -11.18 14.01
C HIS A 122 -0.61 -10.87 12.63
#